data_AF-A0A972X001-F1
#
_entry.id   AF-A0A972X001-F1
#
_cell.length_a   1.000
_cell.length_b   1.000
_cell.length_c   1.000
_cell.angle_alpha   90.00
_cell.angle_beta   90.00
_cell.angle_gamma   90.00
#
_symmetry.space_group_name_H-M   'P 1'
#
loop_
_entity.id
_entity.type
_entity.pdbx_description
1 polymer ?
#
loop_
_entity_poly.entity_id
_entity_poly.type
_entity_poly.pdbx_seq_one_letter_code
_entity_poly.pdbx_strand_id
1 'polypeptide(L)'
;MRLRNNIPAKQKSTFLFLVISLLLIIGTPAQAGLLSDCTRALTQLALPYAVEYHKGKTVRPKDSNDPTLIVLGNRIGLGNRGGLYQVAKASIIPGVIPTTLALVAKIPHSLRLPSNSGPNPEAELEMRREIFTYELLKSQWDKVEKDSRFPKNPSWEKGTIPAAPILKEFESKMGTLLIKPEIHGDSLKKLYAQYQGKLPPEMQRSINEIYSLVDAISNQVKTPLQDAKEQWTSGRPFYTDINPENLVWVSNPAEMKLLGLKTPSFAFYEITPLINRMPQFLPLRDNR
;
A
#
# COMPACT_ATOMS: atom_id res chain seq x y z
N MET A 1 -31.37 -0.67 37.56
CA MET A 1 -30.38 0.32 38.07
C MET A 1 -29.02 -0.05 37.49
N ARG A 2 -28.57 0.65 36.42
CA ARG A 2 -27.30 0.35 35.71
C ARG A 2 -26.19 1.24 36.29
N LEU A 3 -25.19 0.64 36.92
CA LEU A 3 -23.97 1.33 37.35
C LEU A 3 -23.13 1.68 36.10
N ARG A 4 -23.05 2.97 35.77
CA ARG A 4 -22.10 3.50 34.78
C ARG A 4 -20.73 3.61 35.44
N ASN A 5 -19.79 2.75 35.05
CA ASN A 5 -18.38 2.89 35.40
C ASN A 5 -17.75 4.03 34.58
N ASN A 6 -17.95 5.26 35.03
CA ASN A 6 -17.23 6.44 34.57
C ASN A 6 -15.85 6.50 35.23
N ILE A 7 -14.90 5.73 34.71
CA ILE A 7 -13.48 5.95 35.03
C ILE A 7 -12.98 7.09 34.13
N PRO A 8 -12.52 8.22 34.69
CA PRO A 8 -12.04 9.36 33.91
C PRO A 8 -10.86 8.97 33.01
N ALA A 9 -10.82 9.51 31.79
CA ALA A 9 -9.84 9.16 30.75
C ALA A 9 -8.37 9.25 31.21
N LYS A 10 -8.08 10.14 32.16
CA LYS A 10 -6.74 10.27 32.77
C LYS A 10 -6.30 9.01 33.53
N GLN A 11 -7.19 8.33 34.26
CA GLN A 11 -6.85 7.14 35.06
C GLN A 11 -6.64 5.88 34.19
N LYS A 12 -7.33 5.79 33.05
CA LYS A 12 -7.13 4.69 32.08
C LYS A 12 -5.73 4.74 31.45
N SER A 13 -5.22 5.96 31.21
CA SER A 13 -3.87 6.17 30.67
C SER A 13 -2.76 5.78 31.66
N THR A 14 -2.96 6.01 32.95
CA THR A 14 -1.98 5.68 33.99
C THR A 14 -1.90 4.17 34.23
N PHE A 15 -3.05 3.48 34.18
CA PHE A 15 -3.12 2.02 34.32
C PHE A 15 -2.42 1.31 33.16
N LEU A 16 -2.60 1.79 31.92
CA LEU A 16 -1.95 1.25 30.74
C LEU A 16 -0.42 1.43 30.80
N PHE A 17 0.05 2.58 31.29
CA PHE A 17 1.48 2.87 31.46
C PHE A 17 2.13 1.93 32.47
N LEU A 18 1.42 1.62 33.57
CA LEU A 18 1.94 0.75 34.63
C LEU A 18 2.09 -0.71 34.16
N VAL A 19 1.18 -1.20 33.30
CA VAL A 19 1.28 -2.55 32.72
C VAL A 19 2.43 -2.65 31.71
N ILE A 20 2.66 -1.61 30.90
CA ILE A 20 3.76 -1.58 29.92
C ILE A 20 5.13 -1.53 30.62
N SER A 21 5.26 -0.72 31.68
CA SER A 21 6.50 -0.64 32.46
C SER A 21 6.81 -1.94 33.21
N LEU A 22 5.80 -2.67 33.67
CA LEU A 22 5.99 -3.95 34.35
C LEU A 22 6.44 -5.09 33.40
N LEU A 23 5.99 -5.05 32.13
CA LEU A 23 6.37 -6.03 31.10
C LEU A 23 7.80 -5.84 30.56
N LEU A 24 8.40 -4.66 30.74
CA LEU A 24 9.77 -4.35 30.25
C LEU A 24 10.89 -4.77 31.22
N ILE A 25 10.57 -5.14 32.47
CA ILE A 25 11.58 -5.35 33.53
C ILE A 25 11.99 -6.83 33.70
N ILE A 26 11.27 -7.78 33.11
CA ILE A 26 11.56 -9.21 33.26
C ILE A 26 11.84 -9.75 31.85
N GLY A 27 13.05 -10.24 31.60
CA GLY A 27 13.53 -10.63 30.27
C GLY A 27 13.78 -12.14 30.13
N THR A 28 13.02 -12.77 29.24
CA THR A 28 13.18 -14.12 28.69
C THR A 28 12.64 -14.12 27.24
N PRO A 29 13.10 -15.01 26.35
CA PRO A 29 12.67 -15.03 24.94
C PRO A 29 11.16 -15.25 24.73
N ALA A 30 10.45 -15.84 25.70
CA ALA A 30 8.99 -15.93 25.69
C ALA A 30 8.30 -14.55 25.81
N GLN A 31 8.95 -13.57 26.43
CA GLN A 31 8.45 -12.19 26.55
C GLN A 31 8.65 -11.38 25.27
N ALA A 32 9.55 -11.74 24.36
CA ALA A 32 9.65 -11.07 23.05
C ALA A 32 8.41 -11.36 22.19
N GLY A 33 7.90 -12.60 22.23
CA GLY A 33 6.62 -12.98 21.62
C GLY A 33 5.45 -12.26 22.28
N LEU A 34 5.42 -12.22 23.62
CA LEU A 34 4.35 -11.56 24.38
C LEU A 34 4.35 -10.02 24.25
N LEU A 35 5.52 -9.39 24.12
CA LEU A 35 5.69 -7.97 23.83
C LEU A 35 5.28 -7.65 22.39
N SER A 36 5.64 -8.50 21.42
CA SER A 36 5.15 -8.38 20.04
C SER A 36 3.62 -8.49 19.99
N ASP A 37 3.04 -9.45 20.73
CA ASP A 37 1.60 -9.66 20.81
C ASP A 37 0.87 -8.53 21.54
N CYS A 38 1.43 -8.02 22.65
CA CYS A 38 0.90 -6.85 23.34
C CYS A 38 1.03 -5.58 22.50
N THR A 39 2.14 -5.37 21.80
CA THR A 39 2.34 -4.21 20.92
C THR A 39 1.36 -4.28 19.75
N ARG A 40 1.15 -5.46 19.18
CA ARG A 40 0.16 -5.73 18.13
C ARG A 40 -1.26 -5.48 18.64
N ALA A 41 -1.61 -5.99 19.83
CA ALA A 41 -2.93 -5.79 20.44
C ALA A 41 -3.19 -4.32 20.80
N LEU A 42 -2.20 -3.61 21.36
CA LEU A 42 -2.28 -2.19 21.68
C LEU A 42 -2.35 -1.33 20.42
N THR A 43 -1.59 -1.69 19.39
CA THR A 43 -1.66 -1.05 18.07
C THR A 43 -3.05 -1.24 17.47
N GLN A 44 -3.62 -2.45 17.51
CA GLN A 44 -4.99 -2.73 17.04
C GLN A 44 -6.07 -1.98 17.84
N LEU A 45 -5.93 -1.87 19.16
CA LEU A 45 -6.89 -1.19 20.04
C LEU A 45 -6.79 0.34 19.99
N ALA A 46 -5.59 0.89 19.73
CA ALA A 46 -5.34 2.34 19.71
C ALA A 46 -5.41 2.96 18.31
N LEU A 47 -5.21 2.19 17.23
CA LEU A 47 -5.15 2.69 15.85
C LEU A 47 -6.36 3.56 15.44
N PRO A 48 -7.63 3.24 15.74
CA PRO A 48 -8.74 4.09 15.35
C PRO A 48 -8.73 5.48 16.03
N TYR A 49 -8.08 5.61 17.18
CA TYR A 49 -8.08 6.81 18.02
C TYR A 49 -6.72 7.54 18.05
N ALA A 50 -5.65 6.94 17.55
CA ALA A 50 -4.30 7.50 17.54
C ALA A 50 -3.82 7.97 16.16
N VAL A 51 -4.54 7.64 15.08
CA VAL A 51 -4.16 8.06 13.71
C VAL A 51 -4.37 9.56 13.55
N GLU A 52 -3.28 10.25 13.30
CA GLU A 52 -3.29 11.68 13.06
C GLU A 52 -3.94 12.03 11.71
N TYR A 53 -4.75 13.09 11.69
CA TYR A 53 -5.25 13.70 10.47
C TYR A 53 -4.28 14.79 9.99
N HIS A 54 -3.82 14.67 8.74
CA HIS A 54 -2.73 15.51 8.23
C HIS A 54 -3.15 16.60 7.22
N LYS A 55 -4.46 16.82 7.01
CA LYS A 55 -4.95 17.87 6.10
C LYS A 55 -4.39 19.24 6.46
N GLY A 56 -3.94 19.98 5.45
CA GLY A 56 -3.34 21.32 5.57
C GLY A 56 -1.90 21.33 6.05
N LYS A 57 -1.33 20.19 6.45
CA LYS A 57 0.07 20.13 6.88
C LYS A 57 1.00 20.22 5.69
N THR A 58 2.07 21.01 5.85
CA THR A 58 3.20 21.03 4.92
C THR A 58 4.16 19.91 5.28
N VAL A 59 4.50 19.06 4.32
CA VAL A 59 5.50 18.01 4.48
C VAL A 59 6.76 18.38 3.72
N ARG A 60 7.91 18.15 4.38
CA ARG A 60 9.24 18.38 3.83
C ARG A 60 10.11 17.15 4.06
N PRO A 61 11.03 16.85 3.13
CA PRO A 61 12.08 15.87 3.33
C PRO A 61 12.92 16.16 4.57
N LYS A 62 13.46 15.10 5.18
CA LYS A 62 14.54 15.20 6.17
C LYS A 62 15.86 15.59 5.52
N ASP A 63 16.11 15.11 4.30
CA ASP A 63 17.27 15.50 3.50
C ASP A 63 17.11 16.94 3.04
N SER A 64 17.99 17.83 3.50
CA SER A 64 17.97 19.25 3.15
C SER A 64 18.26 19.51 1.66
N ASN A 65 18.85 18.55 0.94
CA ASN A 65 19.13 18.67 -0.48
C ASN A 65 17.93 18.33 -1.37
N ASP A 66 16.89 17.69 -0.80
CA ASP A 66 15.67 17.40 -1.53
C ASP A 66 14.73 18.62 -1.46
N PRO A 67 14.49 19.33 -2.58
CA PRO A 67 13.67 20.53 -2.58
C PRO A 67 12.16 20.24 -2.50
N THR A 68 11.78 18.97 -2.38
CA THR A 68 10.37 18.56 -2.37
C THR A 68 9.62 19.23 -1.24
N LEU A 69 8.50 19.87 -1.56
CA LEU A 69 7.59 20.40 -0.55
C LEU A 69 6.17 20.25 -1.05
N ILE A 70 5.36 19.60 -0.22
CA ILE A 70 3.95 19.34 -0.50
C ILE A 70 3.07 19.85 0.62
N VAL A 71 1.85 20.24 0.26
CA VAL A 71 0.76 20.55 1.20
C VAL A 71 -0.30 19.48 1.05
N LEU A 72 -0.63 18.83 2.15
CA LEU A 72 -1.62 17.75 2.15
C LEU A 72 -3.04 18.32 2.11
N GLY A 73 -3.86 17.77 1.22
CA GLY A 73 -5.27 18.08 1.05
C GLY A 73 -6.17 17.16 1.86
N ASN A 74 -7.34 16.84 1.31
CA ASN A 74 -8.27 15.90 1.93
C ASN A 74 -7.67 14.49 1.98
N ARG A 75 -8.00 13.75 3.04
CA ARG A 75 -7.77 12.30 3.06
C ARG A 75 -8.81 11.63 2.17
N ILE A 76 -8.36 10.86 1.19
CA ILE A 76 -9.21 10.15 0.23
C ILE A 76 -9.24 8.64 0.49
N GLY A 77 -8.29 8.12 1.28
CA GLY A 77 -8.24 6.71 1.64
C GLY A 77 -7.63 6.49 3.02
N LEU A 78 -8.07 5.42 3.68
CA LEU A 78 -7.53 4.96 4.96
C LEU A 78 -7.35 3.45 4.91
N GLY A 79 -6.10 3.00 4.93
CA GLY A 79 -5.76 1.58 5.03
C GLY A 79 -5.37 1.18 6.45
N ASN A 80 -5.06 -0.10 6.64
CA ASN A 80 -4.62 -0.64 7.93
C ASN A 80 -3.30 -0.03 8.43
N ARG A 81 -2.48 0.48 7.52
CA ARG A 81 -1.09 0.90 7.77
C ARG A 81 -0.81 2.36 7.41
N GLY A 82 -1.75 3.07 6.80
CA GLY A 82 -1.53 4.46 6.44
C GLY A 82 -2.77 5.14 5.89
N GLY A 83 -2.60 6.42 5.54
CA GLY A 83 -3.60 7.23 4.87
C GLY A 83 -3.13 7.68 3.49
N LEU A 84 -4.08 7.81 2.57
CA LEU A 84 -3.89 8.45 1.27
C LEU A 84 -4.48 9.85 1.31
N TYR A 85 -3.66 10.85 1.01
CA TYR A 85 -4.02 12.25 1.03
C TYR A 85 -3.81 12.86 -0.35
N GLN A 86 -4.73 13.70 -0.80
CA GLN A 86 -4.47 14.52 -1.99
C GLN A 86 -3.26 15.43 -1.75
N VAL A 87 -2.46 15.68 -2.77
CA VAL A 87 -1.42 16.71 -2.75
C VAL A 87 -2.08 18.00 -3.25
N ALA A 88 -2.47 18.86 -2.32
CA ALA A 88 -3.20 20.09 -2.64
C ALA A 88 -2.30 21.14 -3.30
N LYS A 89 -1.02 21.18 -2.91
CA LYS A 89 0.01 22.02 -3.54
C LYS A 89 1.34 21.28 -3.51
N ALA A 90 2.13 21.44 -4.56
CA ALA A 90 3.52 21.01 -4.61
C ALA A 90 4.34 22.15 -5.22
N SER A 91 5.50 22.47 -4.63
CA SER A 91 6.39 23.49 -5.19
C SER A 91 7.28 22.91 -6.29
N ILE A 92 8.05 21.88 -5.95
CA ILE A 92 8.95 21.16 -6.85
C ILE A 92 8.89 19.70 -6.44
N ILE A 93 8.72 18.78 -7.38
CA ILE A 93 8.93 17.35 -7.16
C ILE A 93 9.86 16.91 -8.30
N PRO A 94 11.17 16.73 -8.05
CA PRO A 94 12.12 16.37 -9.09
C PRO A 94 11.69 15.10 -9.83
N GLY A 95 11.74 15.12 -11.16
CA GLY A 95 11.35 13.97 -12.00
C GLY A 95 9.83 13.78 -12.19
N VAL A 96 9.00 14.60 -11.54
CA VAL A 96 7.54 14.58 -11.71
C VAL A 96 7.12 15.83 -12.46
N ILE A 97 6.54 15.67 -13.65
CA ILE A 97 6.04 16.80 -14.44
C ILE A 97 4.75 17.30 -13.77
N PRO A 98 4.74 18.46 -13.07
CA PRO A 98 3.70 18.79 -12.09
C PRO A 98 2.36 19.26 -12.68
N THR A 99 2.20 19.35 -13.99
CA THR A 99 1.21 20.27 -14.58
C THR A 99 -0.08 19.62 -15.08
N THR A 100 -0.22 18.30 -15.13
CA THR A 100 -1.45 17.67 -15.68
C THR A 100 -2.08 16.58 -14.81
N LEU A 101 -1.43 16.10 -13.76
CA LEU A 101 -1.90 14.95 -12.99
C LEU A 101 -2.21 15.36 -11.55
N ALA A 102 -3.40 14.97 -11.08
CA ALA A 102 -3.69 14.98 -9.65
C ALA A 102 -2.76 13.97 -8.95
N LEU A 103 -2.24 14.35 -7.79
CA LEU A 103 -1.25 13.57 -7.04
C LEU A 103 -1.81 13.21 -5.66
N VAL A 104 -1.37 12.06 -5.16
CA VAL A 104 -1.66 11.59 -3.82
C VAL A 104 -0.38 11.27 -3.07
N ALA A 105 -0.39 11.49 -1.77
CA ALA A 105 0.65 11.10 -0.83
C ALA A 105 0.13 9.94 0.02
N LYS A 106 0.80 8.79 -0.04
CA LYS A 106 0.62 7.69 0.91
C LYS A 106 1.54 7.95 2.10
N ILE A 107 0.96 8.00 3.28
CA ILE A 107 1.64 8.35 4.53
C ILE A 107 1.40 7.23 5.54
N PRO A 108 2.44 6.70 6.22
CA PRO A 108 2.26 5.71 7.25
C PRO A 108 1.48 6.29 8.42
N HIS A 109 0.72 5.45 9.11
CA HIS A 109 0.03 5.88 10.33
C HIS A 109 1.05 6.39 11.34
N SER A 110 0.82 7.56 11.91
CA SER A 110 1.61 8.05 13.03
C SER A 110 0.99 7.60 14.35
N LEU A 111 1.82 7.19 15.30
CA LEU A 111 1.41 6.97 16.69
C LEU A 111 1.54 8.29 17.45
N ARG A 112 0.45 8.72 18.07
CA ARG A 112 0.45 9.84 19.02
C ARG A 112 0.86 9.34 20.40
N LEU A 113 2.13 9.46 20.76
CA LEU A 113 2.60 9.23 22.14
C LEU A 113 2.76 10.58 22.88
N PRO A 114 2.50 10.65 24.20
CA PRO A 114 2.52 11.90 24.97
C PRO A 114 3.82 12.70 24.90
N SER A 115 4.95 12.04 24.63
CA SER A 115 6.28 12.66 24.57
C SER A 115 6.88 12.73 23.17
N ASN A 116 6.31 12.03 22.18
CA ASN A 116 6.77 12.09 20.79
C ASN A 116 5.73 11.52 19.81
N SER A 117 5.39 12.26 18.76
CA SER A 117 4.61 11.73 17.63
C SER A 117 5.56 11.24 16.55
N GLY A 118 5.48 9.98 16.15
CA GLY A 118 6.33 9.39 15.11
C GLY A 118 5.59 8.36 14.27
N PRO A 119 6.16 7.93 13.13
CA PRO A 119 5.57 6.89 12.32
C PRO A 119 5.45 5.59 13.12
N ASN A 120 4.33 4.90 12.97
CA ASN A 120 4.18 3.54 13.47
C ASN A 120 5.24 2.66 12.79
N PRO A 121 6.09 1.93 13.53
CA PRO A 121 7.16 1.12 12.93
C PRO A 121 6.67 0.06 11.94
N GLU A 122 5.52 -0.57 12.20
CA GLU A 122 4.93 -1.54 11.28
C GLU A 122 4.37 -0.86 10.02
N ALA A 123 3.82 0.36 10.15
CA ALA A 123 3.39 1.15 8.99
C ALA A 123 4.56 1.59 8.11
N GLU A 124 5.65 2.01 8.73
CA GLU A 124 6.89 2.39 8.06
C GLU A 124 7.51 1.21 7.31
N LEU A 125 7.54 0.03 7.94
CA LEU A 125 8.01 -1.20 7.29
C LEU A 125 7.18 -1.53 6.05
N GLU A 126 5.87 -1.35 6.09
CA GLU A 126 4.98 -1.59 4.95
C GLU A 126 5.22 -0.60 3.80
N MET A 127 5.52 0.67 4.09
CA MET A 127 5.92 1.64 3.05
C MET A 127 7.22 1.22 2.36
N ARG A 128 8.22 0.81 3.14
CA ARG A 128 9.51 0.32 2.61
C ARG A 128 9.35 -0.97 1.81
N ARG A 129 8.46 -1.86 2.25
CA ARG A 129 8.12 -3.08 1.49
C ARG A 129 7.50 -2.76 0.15
N GLU A 130 6.60 -1.79 0.09
CA GLU A 130 5.97 -1.37 -1.17
C GLU A 130 7.01 -0.84 -2.17
N ILE A 131 7.92 0.03 -1.71
CA ILE A 131 9.06 0.52 -2.51
C ILE A 131 9.89 -0.65 -3.03
N PHE A 132 10.38 -1.49 -2.11
CA PHE A 132 11.26 -2.61 -2.43
C PHE A 132 10.63 -3.54 -3.46
N THR A 133 9.34 -3.83 -3.27
CA THR A 133 8.57 -4.72 -4.14
C THR A 133 8.41 -4.15 -5.54
N TYR A 134 8.11 -2.86 -5.65
CA TYR A 134 7.96 -2.18 -6.93
C TYR A 134 9.29 -2.17 -7.71
N GLU A 135 10.39 -1.84 -7.05
CA GLU A 135 11.73 -1.85 -7.65
C GLU A 135 12.19 -3.27 -8.02
N LEU A 136 11.86 -4.27 -7.19
CA LEU A 136 12.11 -5.68 -7.51
C LEU A 136 11.40 -6.08 -8.80
N LEU A 137 10.10 -5.80 -8.91
CA LEU A 137 9.33 -6.09 -10.14
C LEU A 137 9.93 -5.41 -11.36
N LYS A 138 10.24 -4.11 -11.25
CA LYS A 138 10.85 -3.32 -12.31
C LYS A 138 12.17 -3.92 -12.78
N SER A 139 13.03 -4.36 -11.85
CA SER A 139 14.32 -5.00 -12.18
C SER A 139 14.19 -6.35 -12.90
N GLN A 140 13.05 -7.04 -12.76
CA GLN A 140 12.80 -8.36 -13.36
C GLN A 140 11.79 -8.29 -14.51
N TRP A 141 11.34 -7.10 -14.90
CA TRP A 141 10.20 -6.93 -15.81
C TRP A 141 10.45 -7.57 -17.19
N ASP A 142 11.66 -7.45 -17.72
CA ASP A 142 12.07 -8.09 -18.97
C ASP A 142 11.89 -9.61 -18.97
N LYS A 143 12.06 -10.27 -17.81
CA LYS A 143 11.85 -11.71 -17.67
C LYS A 143 10.36 -12.04 -17.62
N VAL A 144 9.57 -11.21 -16.95
CA VAL A 144 8.11 -11.34 -16.87
C VAL A 144 7.49 -11.25 -18.27
N GLU A 145 7.90 -10.26 -19.08
CA GLU A 145 7.35 -10.09 -20.44
C GLU A 145 7.72 -11.21 -21.41
N LYS A 146 8.87 -11.88 -21.18
CA LYS A 146 9.32 -13.02 -22.00
C LYS A 146 8.69 -14.35 -21.58
N ASP A 147 7.95 -14.37 -20.47
CA ASP A 147 7.32 -15.58 -19.98
C ASP A 147 6.17 -16.01 -20.89
N SER A 148 6.06 -17.32 -21.15
CA SER A 148 5.01 -17.87 -22.02
C SER A 148 3.58 -17.65 -21.52
N ARG A 149 3.40 -17.34 -20.23
CA ARG A 149 2.11 -17.04 -19.61
C ARG A 149 1.75 -15.56 -19.65
N PHE A 150 2.69 -14.68 -20.00
CA PHE A 150 2.43 -13.27 -20.18
C PHE A 150 1.34 -13.06 -21.26
N PRO A 151 0.40 -12.12 -21.07
CA PRO A 151 -0.67 -11.89 -22.06
C PRO A 151 -0.08 -11.58 -23.44
N LYS A 152 -0.56 -12.27 -24.49
CA LYS A 152 -0.05 -12.09 -25.86
C LYS A 152 -0.30 -10.69 -26.42
N ASN A 153 -1.46 -10.11 -26.10
CA ASN A 153 -1.90 -8.80 -26.54
C ASN A 153 -2.30 -7.98 -25.30
N PRO A 154 -1.35 -7.56 -24.45
CA PRO A 154 -1.68 -6.81 -23.25
C PRO A 154 -2.31 -5.46 -23.62
N SER A 155 -3.22 -4.96 -22.79
CA SER A 155 -3.77 -3.61 -22.94
C SER A 155 -2.75 -2.50 -22.69
N TRP A 156 -1.58 -2.80 -22.13
CA TRP A 156 -0.49 -1.85 -21.87
C TRP A 156 0.66 -1.94 -22.89
N GLU A 157 1.47 -0.89 -22.92
CA GLU A 157 2.70 -0.78 -23.70
C GLU A 157 3.79 -1.72 -23.19
N LYS A 158 4.73 -2.07 -24.07
CA LYS A 158 5.89 -2.89 -23.70
C LYS A 158 6.78 -2.13 -22.72
N GLY A 159 7.26 -2.81 -21.68
CA GLY A 159 8.07 -2.25 -20.60
C GLY A 159 7.24 -1.61 -19.47
N THR A 160 5.91 -1.63 -19.58
CA THR A 160 5.03 -0.94 -18.63
C THR A 160 4.40 -1.91 -17.63
N ILE A 161 4.56 -1.62 -16.34
CA ILE A 161 3.83 -2.28 -15.27
C ILE A 161 2.44 -1.63 -15.18
N PRO A 162 1.31 -2.36 -15.33
CA PRO A 162 -0.03 -1.78 -15.26
C PRO A 162 -0.45 -1.52 -13.80
N ALA A 163 0.31 -0.68 -13.10
CA ALA A 163 0.09 -0.28 -11.72
C ALA A 163 0.38 1.22 -11.55
N ALA A 164 -0.27 1.88 -10.59
CA ALA A 164 0.01 3.28 -10.28
C ALA A 164 1.49 3.43 -9.85
N PRO A 165 2.32 4.16 -10.62
CA PRO A 165 3.75 4.24 -10.37
C PRO A 165 4.07 5.02 -9.10
N ILE A 166 5.14 4.64 -8.42
CA ILE A 166 5.77 5.48 -7.40
C ILE A 166 6.56 6.56 -8.14
N LEU A 167 6.07 7.80 -8.07
CA LEU A 167 6.68 8.94 -8.75
C LEU A 167 7.85 9.53 -7.96
N LYS A 168 7.73 9.51 -6.62
CA LYS A 168 8.76 9.99 -5.71
C LYS A 168 8.60 9.32 -4.36
N GLU A 169 9.73 8.98 -3.75
CA GLU A 169 9.83 8.63 -2.34
C GLU A 169 10.71 9.65 -1.61
N PHE A 170 10.39 9.91 -0.34
CA PHE A 170 11.28 10.65 0.56
C PHE A 170 10.90 10.41 2.02
N GLU A 171 11.89 10.52 2.92
CA GLU A 171 11.65 10.50 4.35
C GLU A 171 11.24 11.87 4.88
N SER A 172 10.28 11.92 5.79
CA SER A 172 9.88 13.13 6.52
C SER A 172 9.75 12.85 8.02
N LYS A 173 9.36 13.87 8.80
CA LYS A 173 8.99 13.69 10.22
C LYS A 173 7.81 12.73 10.42
N MET A 174 7.00 12.50 9.39
CA MET A 174 5.84 11.61 9.42
C MET A 174 6.18 10.18 8.97
N GLY A 175 7.45 9.87 8.69
CA GLY A 175 7.90 8.58 8.12
C GLY A 175 8.28 8.69 6.64
N THR A 176 8.43 7.54 5.98
CA THR A 176 8.64 7.43 4.54
C THR A 176 7.34 7.69 3.80
N LEU A 177 7.34 8.64 2.87
CA LEU A 177 6.17 8.99 2.05
C LEU A 177 6.38 8.54 0.61
N LEU A 178 5.27 8.14 -0.01
CA LEU A 178 5.19 7.84 -1.43
C LEU A 178 4.28 8.85 -2.11
N ILE A 179 4.78 9.49 -3.17
CA ILE A 179 3.98 10.29 -4.08
C ILE A 179 3.61 9.43 -5.28
N LYS A 180 2.32 9.39 -5.57
CA LYS A 180 1.72 8.64 -6.65
C LYS A 180 0.73 9.50 -7.42
N PRO A 181 0.38 9.15 -8.66
CA PRO A 181 -0.75 9.76 -9.32
C PRO A 181 -2.07 9.34 -8.64
N GLU A 182 -3.04 10.24 -8.61
CA GLU A 182 -4.43 9.91 -8.31
C GLU A 182 -5.03 9.22 -9.55
N ILE A 183 -5.41 7.94 -9.41
CA ILE A 183 -6.06 7.19 -10.49
C ILE A 183 -7.56 7.13 -10.21
N HIS A 184 -8.34 7.76 -11.09
CA HIS A 184 -9.79 7.77 -11.05
C HIS A 184 -10.34 6.54 -11.75
N GLY A 185 -11.45 6.04 -11.22
CA GLY A 185 -12.12 4.86 -11.74
C GLY A 185 -12.83 4.10 -10.63
N ASP A 186 -13.67 3.18 -11.05
CA ASP A 186 -14.33 2.27 -10.12
C ASP A 186 -13.48 1.02 -9.94
N SER A 187 -13.38 0.57 -8.68
CA SER A 187 -12.70 -0.68 -8.39
C SER A 187 -13.46 -1.86 -8.97
N LEU A 188 -12.75 -2.96 -9.25
CA LEU A 188 -13.34 -4.19 -9.73
C LEU A 188 -14.47 -4.65 -8.81
N LYS A 189 -14.31 -4.52 -7.48
CA LYS A 189 -15.37 -4.82 -6.49
C LYS A 189 -16.65 -4.02 -6.76
N LYS A 190 -16.52 -2.71 -6.99
CA LYS A 190 -17.67 -1.82 -7.22
C LYS A 190 -18.33 -2.13 -8.56
N LEU A 191 -17.54 -2.39 -9.60
CA LEU A 191 -18.06 -2.77 -10.92
C LEU A 191 -18.79 -4.11 -10.89
N TYR A 192 -18.26 -5.11 -10.16
CA TYR A 192 -18.96 -6.38 -9.95
C TYR A 192 -20.34 -6.18 -9.34
N ALA A 193 -20.46 -5.28 -8.34
CA ALA A 193 -21.75 -4.95 -7.74
C ALA A 193 -22.68 -4.22 -8.73
N GLN A 194 -22.15 -3.23 -9.46
CA GLN A 194 -22.90 -2.44 -10.45
C GLN A 194 -23.46 -3.30 -11.59
N TYR A 195 -22.65 -4.21 -12.13
CA TYR A 195 -23.03 -5.10 -13.23
C TYR A 195 -23.65 -6.43 -12.77
N GLN A 196 -23.93 -6.58 -11.46
CA GLN A 196 -24.51 -7.81 -10.89
C GLN A 196 -23.73 -9.08 -11.29
N GLY A 197 -22.39 -8.97 -11.32
CA GLY A 197 -21.49 -10.05 -11.71
C GLY A 197 -21.32 -10.27 -13.22
N LYS A 198 -22.05 -9.55 -14.07
CA LYS A 198 -21.98 -9.69 -15.54
C LYS A 198 -21.21 -8.53 -16.16
N LEU A 199 -19.90 -8.54 -15.97
CA LEU A 199 -19.03 -7.49 -16.51
C LEU A 199 -19.07 -7.46 -18.06
N PRO A 200 -18.94 -6.27 -18.68
CA PRO A 200 -18.79 -6.14 -20.13
C PRO A 200 -17.62 -6.97 -20.69
N PRO A 201 -17.69 -7.43 -21.96
CA PRO A 201 -16.67 -8.29 -22.57
C PRO A 201 -15.24 -7.72 -22.51
N GLU A 202 -15.09 -6.40 -22.63
CA GLU A 202 -13.81 -5.69 -22.54
C GLU A 202 -13.22 -5.75 -21.13
N MET A 203 -14.05 -5.62 -20.09
CA MET A 203 -13.62 -5.75 -18.70
C MET A 203 -13.22 -7.20 -18.40
N GLN A 204 -13.99 -8.18 -18.90
CA GLN A 204 -13.66 -9.59 -18.74
C GLN A 204 -12.34 -9.95 -19.43
N ARG A 205 -12.08 -9.40 -20.62
CA ARG A 205 -10.80 -9.57 -21.32
C ARG A 205 -9.64 -8.99 -20.50
N SER A 206 -9.80 -7.78 -19.99
CA SER A 206 -8.78 -7.14 -19.15
C SER A 206 -8.49 -7.94 -17.88
N ILE A 207 -9.50 -8.51 -17.23
CA ILE A 207 -9.30 -9.43 -16.10
C ILE A 207 -8.46 -10.65 -16.50
N ASN A 208 -8.71 -11.23 -17.66
CA ASN A 208 -7.91 -12.36 -18.16
C ASN A 208 -6.45 -11.96 -18.41
N GLU A 209 -6.20 -10.75 -18.92
CA GLU A 209 -4.85 -10.20 -19.07
C GLU A 209 -4.15 -10.03 -17.72
N ILE A 210 -4.85 -9.55 -16.70
CA ILE A 210 -4.35 -9.44 -15.32
C ILE A 210 -3.99 -10.83 -14.76
N TYR A 211 -4.82 -11.86 -14.97
CA TYR A 211 -4.50 -13.22 -14.53
C TYR A 211 -3.24 -13.77 -15.20
N SER A 212 -3.13 -13.62 -16.52
CA SER A 212 -1.93 -14.00 -17.27
C SER A 212 -0.68 -13.28 -16.78
N LEU A 213 -0.80 -11.97 -16.50
CA LEU A 213 0.29 -11.18 -15.93
C LEU A 213 0.72 -11.70 -14.55
N VAL A 214 -0.23 -11.96 -13.66
CA VAL A 214 0.06 -12.44 -12.29
C VAL A 214 0.70 -13.82 -12.31
N ASP A 215 0.25 -14.71 -13.19
CA ASP A 215 0.89 -16.00 -13.42
C ASP A 215 2.35 -15.79 -13.88
N ALA A 216 2.60 -14.92 -14.87
CA ALA A 216 3.94 -14.60 -15.33
C ALA A 216 4.85 -14.08 -14.20
N ILE A 217 4.36 -13.12 -13.40
CA ILE A 217 5.07 -12.53 -12.25
C ILE A 217 5.45 -13.60 -11.23
N SER A 218 4.51 -14.45 -10.81
CA SER A 218 4.76 -15.46 -9.76
C SER A 218 5.85 -16.46 -10.11
N ASN A 219 6.02 -16.75 -11.41
CA ASN A 219 7.07 -17.65 -11.87
C ASN A 219 8.43 -16.99 -11.95
N GLN A 220 8.50 -15.78 -12.52
CA GLN A 220 9.75 -15.10 -12.85
C GLN A 220 10.31 -14.30 -11.68
N VAL A 221 9.46 -13.85 -10.75
CA VAL A 221 9.84 -12.96 -9.66
C VAL A 221 9.82 -13.73 -8.35
N LYS A 222 10.96 -13.69 -7.65
CA LYS A 222 11.11 -14.26 -6.32
C LYS A 222 11.30 -13.15 -5.31
N THR A 223 10.40 -13.05 -4.34
CA THR A 223 10.55 -12.17 -3.18
C THR A 223 11.57 -12.80 -2.24
N PRO A 224 12.67 -12.12 -1.91
CA PRO A 224 13.63 -12.66 -0.98
C PRO A 224 12.98 -12.94 0.38
N LEU A 225 13.36 -14.04 1.01
CA LEU A 225 12.94 -14.34 2.37
C LEU A 225 13.77 -13.48 3.33
N GLN A 226 13.08 -12.68 4.15
CA GLN A 226 13.72 -12.06 5.30
C GLN A 226 13.68 -13.07 6.44
N ASP A 227 14.75 -13.82 6.58
CA ASP A 227 14.98 -14.66 7.75
C ASP A 227 15.07 -13.75 8.99
N ALA A 228 14.71 -14.26 10.18
CA ALA A 228 14.84 -13.51 11.45
C ALA A 228 16.29 -13.06 11.78
N LYS A 229 17.26 -13.39 10.93
CA LYS A 229 18.68 -13.06 11.00
C LYS A 229 19.19 -12.28 9.77
N GLU A 230 18.30 -11.69 8.96
CA GLU A 230 18.66 -10.88 7.77
C GLU A 230 19.46 -11.62 6.68
N GLN A 231 19.48 -12.96 6.69
CA GLN A 231 20.11 -13.75 5.63
C GLN A 231 19.09 -14.01 4.53
N TRP A 232 19.41 -13.62 3.30
CA TRP A 232 18.53 -13.80 2.14
C TRP A 232 18.59 -15.25 1.66
N THR A 233 17.59 -16.06 2.01
CA THR A 233 17.44 -17.43 1.48
C THR A 233 16.66 -17.45 0.17
N SER A 234 16.62 -18.61 -0.52
CA SER A 234 15.94 -18.81 -1.80
C SER A 234 14.51 -18.25 -1.78
N GLY A 235 14.30 -17.18 -2.55
CA GLY A 235 13.08 -16.37 -2.44
C GLY A 235 11.79 -17.13 -2.75
N ARG A 236 10.68 -16.72 -2.11
CA ARG A 236 9.35 -17.24 -2.40
C ARG A 236 8.81 -16.67 -3.72
N PRO A 237 7.94 -17.38 -4.45
CA PRO A 237 7.21 -16.80 -5.57
C PRO A 237 6.49 -15.50 -5.18
N PHE A 238 6.52 -14.51 -6.06
CA PHE A 238 5.75 -13.28 -5.90
C PHE A 238 4.28 -13.56 -6.23
N TYR A 239 3.46 -13.82 -5.21
CA TYR A 239 2.01 -13.97 -5.39
C TYR A 239 1.33 -12.60 -5.31
N THR A 240 1.03 -11.98 -6.45
CA THR A 240 0.40 -10.66 -6.49
C THR A 240 -0.96 -10.63 -5.77
N ASP A 241 -1.21 -9.58 -4.98
CA ASP A 241 -2.52 -9.29 -4.38
C ASP A 241 -3.52 -8.79 -5.44
N ILE A 242 -4.37 -9.71 -5.89
CA ILE A 242 -5.46 -9.46 -6.86
C ILE A 242 -6.81 -9.15 -6.20
N ASN A 243 -6.81 -8.67 -4.95
CA ASN A 243 -8.04 -8.21 -4.30
C ASN A 243 -8.81 -7.25 -5.24
N PRO A 244 -10.12 -7.46 -5.50
CA PRO A 244 -10.91 -6.60 -6.37
C PRO A 244 -10.95 -5.12 -5.98
N GLU A 245 -10.62 -4.77 -4.73
CA GLU A 245 -10.48 -3.38 -4.30
C GLU A 245 -9.19 -2.72 -4.81
N ASN A 246 -8.18 -3.52 -5.15
CA ASN A 246 -6.88 -3.07 -5.62
C ASN A 246 -6.80 -2.92 -7.16
N LEU A 247 -7.80 -3.41 -7.88
CA LEU A 247 -7.91 -3.27 -9.34
C LEU A 247 -8.88 -2.14 -9.67
N VAL A 248 -8.45 -1.15 -10.46
CA VAL A 248 -9.25 0.00 -10.90
C VAL A 248 -9.42 -0.03 -12.41
N TRP A 249 -10.64 0.18 -12.89
CA TRP A 249 -10.90 0.32 -14.32
C TRP A 249 -10.53 1.72 -14.81
N VAL A 250 -9.57 1.79 -15.74
CA VAL A 250 -9.07 3.05 -16.29
C VAL A 250 -9.50 3.18 -17.74
N SER A 251 -10.22 4.26 -18.03
CA SER A 251 -10.68 4.61 -19.38
C SER A 251 -10.48 6.08 -19.74
N ASN A 252 -9.99 6.89 -18.79
CA ASN A 252 -9.66 8.29 -19.03
C ASN A 252 -8.35 8.40 -19.83
N PRO A 253 -8.30 9.14 -20.96
CA PRO A 253 -7.11 9.21 -21.80
C PRO A 253 -5.84 9.71 -21.10
N ALA A 254 -5.95 10.64 -20.14
CA ALA A 254 -4.79 11.17 -19.43
C ALA A 254 -4.18 10.11 -18.50
N GLU A 255 -5.02 9.36 -17.79
CA GLU A 255 -4.59 8.28 -16.89
C GLU A 255 -4.12 7.05 -17.66
N MET A 256 -4.78 6.73 -18.78
CA MET A 256 -4.32 5.70 -19.70
C MET A 256 -2.93 6.01 -20.21
N LYS A 257 -2.67 7.24 -20.68
CA LYS A 257 -1.34 7.66 -21.14
C LYS A 257 -0.29 7.55 -20.03
N LEU A 258 -0.62 8.00 -18.83
CA LEU A 258 0.25 7.89 -17.64
C LEU A 258 0.61 6.43 -17.33
N LEU A 259 -0.37 5.52 -17.42
CA LEU A 259 -0.21 4.10 -17.13
C LEU A 259 0.23 3.28 -18.36
N GLY A 260 0.59 3.94 -19.47
CA GLY A 260 0.96 3.29 -20.73
C GLY A 260 -0.11 2.33 -21.26
N LEU A 261 -1.39 2.63 -21.07
CA LEU A 261 -2.51 1.82 -21.57
C LEU A 261 -2.87 2.21 -23.00
N LYS A 262 -2.90 1.23 -23.90
CA LYS A 262 -3.33 1.35 -25.31
C LYS A 262 -4.85 1.28 -25.46
N THR A 263 -5.53 0.60 -24.54
CA THR A 263 -6.99 0.44 -24.48
C THR A 263 -7.46 0.50 -23.04
N PRO A 264 -8.76 0.84 -22.78
CA PRO A 264 -9.32 0.78 -21.43
C PRO A 264 -9.08 -0.59 -20.79
N SER A 265 -8.60 -0.59 -19.55
CA SER A 265 -8.16 -1.80 -18.85
C SER A 265 -8.16 -1.59 -17.35
N PHE A 266 -8.21 -2.69 -16.59
CA PHE A 266 -7.81 -2.72 -15.20
C PHE A 266 -6.30 -2.44 -15.05
N ALA A 267 -5.98 -1.69 -14.02
CA ALA A 267 -4.65 -1.48 -13.49
C ALA A 267 -4.66 -1.64 -11.96
N PHE A 268 -3.51 -1.91 -11.36
CA PHE A 268 -3.37 -2.01 -9.91
C PHE A 268 -3.19 -0.61 -9.27
N TYR A 269 -3.82 -0.34 -8.12
CA TYR A 269 -3.40 0.80 -7.29
C TYR A 269 -2.01 0.56 -6.68
N GLU A 270 -1.72 -0.69 -6.33
CA GLU A 270 -0.40 -1.14 -5.91
C GLU A 270 -0.20 -2.60 -6.29
N ILE A 271 1.02 -2.97 -6.69
CA ILE A 271 1.35 -4.36 -7.01
C ILE A 271 2.25 -4.94 -5.91
N THR A 272 1.60 -5.58 -4.94
CA THR A 272 2.26 -6.11 -3.74
C THR A 272 2.09 -7.63 -3.61
N PRO A 273 3.05 -8.36 -3.04
CA PRO A 273 2.90 -9.79 -2.81
C PRO A 273 1.98 -10.04 -1.62
N LEU A 274 1.20 -11.11 -1.68
CA LEU A 274 0.43 -11.64 -0.55
C LEU A 274 1.40 -12.22 0.48
N ILE A 275 1.48 -11.55 1.63
CA ILE A 275 2.24 -12.04 2.78
C ILE A 275 1.28 -12.90 3.61
N ASN A 276 1.56 -14.22 3.68
CA ASN A 276 0.83 -15.21 4.48
C ASN A 276 -0.57 -15.66 4.00
N ARG A 277 -0.96 -15.38 2.75
CA ARG A 277 -2.19 -15.94 2.16
C ARG A 277 -1.90 -16.50 0.78
N MET A 278 -2.41 -17.69 0.48
CA MET A 278 -2.53 -18.11 -0.92
C MET A 278 -3.48 -17.11 -1.62
N PRO A 279 -3.25 -16.77 -2.90
CA PRO A 279 -4.19 -15.96 -3.64
C PRO A 279 -5.59 -16.58 -3.54
N GLN A 280 -6.53 -15.82 -2.97
CA GLN A 280 -7.93 -16.10 -3.19
C GLN A 280 -8.18 -15.73 -4.64
N PHE A 281 -7.99 -16.70 -5.54
CA PHE A 281 -8.48 -16.57 -6.89
C PHE A 281 -9.96 -16.18 -6.79
N LEU A 282 -10.37 -15.11 -7.47
CA LEU A 282 -11.79 -14.89 -7.66
C LEU A 282 -12.39 -16.18 -8.23
N PRO A 283 -13.62 -16.56 -7.87
CA PRO A 283 -14.32 -17.74 -8.39
C PRO A 283 -14.66 -17.64 -9.90
N LEU A 284 -13.85 -16.92 -10.67
CA LEU A 284 -14.00 -16.67 -12.10
C LEU A 284 -13.30 -17.73 -12.95
N ARG A 285 -12.53 -18.65 -12.34
CA ARG A 285 -11.83 -19.71 -13.06
C ARG A 285 -12.68 -20.95 -13.31
N ASP A 286 -13.86 -21.07 -12.68
CA ASP A 286 -14.67 -22.31 -12.65
C ASP A 286 -15.64 -22.49 -13.83
N ASN A 287 -15.46 -21.76 -14.94
CA ASN A 287 -16.22 -21.99 -16.18
C ASN A 287 -15.31 -22.36 -17.36
N ARG A 288 -14.49 -23.39 -17.19
CA ARG A 288 -13.90 -24.15 -18.31
C ARG A 288 -14.31 -25.60 -18.25
#